data_AF-A0A6F9ZJ85-F1
#
_entry.id   AF-A0A6F9ZJ85-F1
#
_cell.length_a   1.000
_cell.length_b   1.000
_cell.length_c   1.000
_cell.angle_alpha   90.00
_cell.angle_beta   90.00
_cell.angle_gamma   90.00
#
_symmetry.space_group_name_H-M   'P 1'
#
loop_
_entity.id
_entity.type
_entity.pdbx_description
1 polymer ?
#
loop_
_entity_poly.entity_id
_entity_poly.type
_entity_poly.pdbx_seq_one_letter_code
_entity_poly.pdbx_strand_id
1 'polypeptide(L)'
;MKNDKMKYKYRINEQIRSREVRIVGDDAEAMVLPTHKALQLAEQKGLDLVEISPNAQPPVCRLIDYSKFLYQQKKRQKELKAKQVKIEVKEIRFGPQTDEHDYNFKLKHAKEFLTDGDKVKAYVFFRGRSILFKEQGEVLLLRFASDLEDYGKVEQMPVLEGKRMIIFIAPKKTPVTKKSEESSEEITAIPEKAKAAPKIKAPKEYTGPKVEGEDF
;
A
#
# COMPACT_ATOMS: atom_id res chain seq x y z
N MET A 1 2.39 -33.93 8.71
CA MET A 1 2.36 -33.25 10.03
C MET A 1 2.21 -31.75 9.79
N LYS A 2 0.99 -31.22 9.92
CA LYS A 2 0.68 -29.81 9.64
C LYS A 2 1.02 -28.96 10.88
N ASN A 3 2.00 -28.07 10.73
CA ASN A 3 2.36 -26.93 11.60
C ASN A 3 1.55 -26.75 12.91
N ASP A 4 1.98 -27.44 13.97
CA ASP A 4 1.51 -27.18 15.35
C ASP A 4 2.28 -26.03 16.03
N LYS A 5 3.20 -25.37 15.31
CA LYS A 5 3.97 -24.20 15.80
C LYS A 5 3.13 -22.94 16.01
N MET A 6 1.83 -22.97 15.71
CA MET A 6 0.92 -21.82 15.86
C MET A 6 0.06 -21.86 17.12
N LYS A 7 0.17 -22.92 17.96
CA LYS A 7 -0.78 -23.12 19.06
C LYS A 7 -0.39 -22.43 20.39
N TYR A 8 0.88 -22.04 20.57
CA TYR A 8 1.34 -21.34 21.78
C TYR A 8 2.31 -20.20 21.42
N LYS A 9 1.78 -19.09 20.90
CA LYS A 9 2.62 -17.92 20.57
C LYS A 9 3.11 -17.17 21.82
N TYR A 10 2.41 -17.30 22.94
CA TYR A 10 2.72 -16.65 24.22
C TYR A 10 2.53 -17.64 25.37
N ARG A 11 3.42 -17.62 26.37
CA ARG A 11 3.24 -18.34 27.63
C ARG A 11 2.40 -17.48 28.56
N ILE A 12 1.50 -18.11 29.32
CA ILE A 12 0.62 -17.41 30.26
C ILE A 12 0.71 -17.99 31.66
N ASN A 13 0.57 -17.14 32.68
CA ASN A 13 0.45 -17.52 34.08
C ASN A 13 1.51 -18.55 34.50
N GLU A 14 1.09 -19.71 35.00
CA GLU A 14 1.94 -20.83 35.45
C GLU A 14 2.84 -21.44 34.36
N GLN A 15 2.62 -21.11 33.08
CA GLN A 15 3.51 -21.55 32.00
C GLN A 15 4.84 -20.79 31.99
N ILE A 16 4.92 -19.65 32.68
CA ILE A 16 6.11 -18.81 32.77
C ILE A 16 7.06 -19.39 33.83
N ARG A 17 8.23 -19.87 33.37
CA ARG A 17 9.21 -20.59 34.23
C ARG A 17 10.37 -19.71 34.72
N SER A 18 10.42 -18.45 34.31
CA SER A 18 11.46 -17.53 34.77
C SER A 18 11.28 -17.20 36.25
N ARG A 19 12.39 -16.90 36.95
CA ARG A 19 12.34 -16.51 38.38
C ARG A 19 11.88 -15.07 38.57
N GLU A 20 12.27 -14.20 37.65
CA GLU A 20 11.95 -12.79 37.63
C GLU A 20 11.39 -12.42 36.26
N VAL A 21 10.50 -11.43 36.24
CA VAL A 21 9.85 -10.90 35.04
C VAL A 21 9.81 -9.39 35.10
N ARG A 22 9.93 -8.75 33.94
CA ARG A 22 9.69 -7.31 33.77
C ARG A 22 8.25 -7.11 33.35
N ILE A 23 7.44 -6.50 34.21
CA ILE A 23 6.06 -6.14 33.90
C ILE A 23 6.06 -4.78 33.21
N VAL A 24 5.38 -4.70 32.07
CA VAL A 24 5.14 -3.46 31.32
C VAL A 24 3.63 -3.24 31.21
N GLY A 25 3.15 -2.07 31.60
CA GLY A 25 1.77 -1.62 31.37
C GLY A 25 1.69 -0.68 30.17
N ASP A 26 0.48 -0.40 29.70
CA ASP A 26 0.30 0.62 28.66
C ASP A 26 0.52 2.05 29.22
N ASP A 27 0.30 2.26 30.53
CA ASP A 27 0.52 3.55 31.24
C ASP A 27 1.43 3.45 32.48
N ALA A 28 2.03 2.28 32.74
CA ALA A 28 2.82 2.04 33.95
C ALA A 28 4.32 1.92 33.65
N GLU A 29 5.14 2.48 34.53
CA GLU A 29 6.59 2.30 34.51
C GLU A 29 6.97 0.82 34.56
N ALA A 30 7.99 0.45 33.78
CA ALA A 30 8.45 -0.94 33.72
C ALA A 30 9.08 -1.34 35.06
N MET A 31 8.46 -2.29 35.77
CA MET A 31 8.98 -2.81 37.03
C MET A 31 9.45 -4.25 36.87
N VAL A 32 10.55 -4.59 37.53
CA VAL A 32 11.03 -5.97 37.63
C VAL A 32 10.53 -6.57 38.94
N LEU A 33 9.83 -7.69 38.86
CA LEU A 33 9.30 -8.41 40.01
C LEU A 33 9.61 -9.91 39.92
N PRO A 34 9.71 -10.62 41.06
CA PRO A 34 9.65 -12.06 41.08
C PRO A 34 8.34 -12.57 40.46
N THR A 35 8.40 -13.66 39.70
CA THR A 35 7.24 -14.20 38.96
C THR A 35 6.04 -14.48 39.86
N HIS A 36 6.26 -15.00 41.07
CA HIS A 36 5.18 -15.25 42.03
C HIS A 36 4.40 -13.96 42.40
N LYS A 37 5.11 -12.84 42.58
CA LYS A 37 4.46 -11.55 42.88
C LYS A 37 3.70 -11.02 41.67
N ALA A 38 4.24 -11.24 40.47
CA ALA A 38 3.58 -10.87 39.22
C ALA A 38 2.28 -11.65 39.00
N LEU A 39 2.27 -12.94 39.34
CA LEU A 39 1.07 -13.80 39.28
C LEU A 39 0.00 -13.34 40.28
N GLN A 40 0.38 -13.05 41.53
CA GLN A 40 -0.53 -12.50 42.53
C GLN A 40 -1.15 -11.17 42.08
N LEU A 41 -0.34 -10.29 41.46
CA LEU A 41 -0.82 -9.02 40.94
C LEU A 41 -1.80 -9.20 39.77
N ALA A 42 -1.59 -10.24 38.95
CA ALA A 42 -2.51 -10.61 37.87
C ALA A 42 -3.85 -11.08 38.45
N GLU A 43 -3.81 -11.99 39.43
CA GLU A 43 -4.99 -12.54 40.11
C GLU A 43 -5.80 -11.45 40.83
N GLN A 44 -5.14 -10.56 41.58
CA GLN A 44 -5.79 -9.42 42.25
C GLN A 44 -6.52 -8.49 41.28
N LYS A 45 -6.02 -8.36 40.05
CA LYS A 45 -6.63 -7.53 39.00
C LYS A 45 -7.62 -8.32 38.13
N GLY A 46 -7.76 -9.63 38.33
CA GLY A 46 -8.55 -10.50 37.46
C GLY A 46 -8.04 -10.54 36.01
N LEU A 47 -6.73 -10.40 35.82
CA LEU A 47 -6.05 -10.41 34.52
C LEU A 47 -5.09 -11.59 34.41
N ASP A 48 -4.61 -11.88 33.20
CA ASP A 48 -3.57 -12.88 32.97
C ASP A 48 -2.19 -12.23 32.88
N LEU A 49 -1.17 -12.92 33.41
CA LEU A 49 0.23 -12.61 33.17
C LEU A 49 0.65 -13.26 31.85
N VAL A 50 0.85 -12.44 30.81
CA VAL A 50 1.21 -12.92 29.47
C VAL A 50 2.66 -12.54 29.15
N GLU A 51 3.49 -13.54 28.86
CA GLU A 51 4.88 -13.35 28.43
C GLU A 51 4.91 -12.88 26.97
N ILE A 52 5.29 -11.63 26.72
CA ILE A 52 5.32 -11.02 25.38
C ILE A 52 6.68 -11.21 24.70
N SER A 53 7.78 -11.07 25.46
CA SER A 53 9.14 -11.25 24.95
C SER A 53 9.94 -12.18 25.84
N PRO A 54 10.08 -13.47 25.47
CA PRO A 54 10.85 -14.43 26.25
C PRO A 54 12.37 -14.24 26.11
N ASN A 55 12.83 -13.54 25.07
CA ASN A 55 14.27 -13.38 24.77
C ASN A 55 14.95 -12.27 25.58
N ALA A 56 14.19 -11.46 26.31
CA ALA A 56 14.73 -10.40 27.15
C ALA A 56 15.21 -10.96 28.50
N GLN A 57 16.21 -10.31 29.10
CA GLN A 57 16.67 -10.61 30.46
C GLN A 57 16.42 -9.38 31.36
N PRO A 58 15.53 -9.47 32.37
CA PRO A 58 14.49 -10.50 32.58
C PRO A 58 13.38 -10.49 31.49
N PRO A 59 12.64 -11.60 31.28
CA PRO A 59 11.57 -11.70 30.29
C PRO A 59 10.49 -10.64 30.48
N VAL A 60 9.95 -10.12 29.36
CA VAL A 60 8.94 -9.05 29.40
C VAL A 60 7.54 -9.64 29.40
N CYS A 61 6.79 -9.35 30.45
CA CYS A 61 5.41 -9.77 30.64
C CYS A 61 4.46 -8.56 30.68
N ARG A 62 3.20 -8.79 30.33
CA ARG A 62 2.11 -7.81 30.46
C ARG A 62 0.95 -8.42 31.22
N LEU A 63 0.27 -7.60 32.00
CA LEU A 63 -0.98 -7.95 32.69
C LEU A 63 -2.16 -7.57 31.81
N ILE A 64 -2.80 -8.54 31.17
CA ILE A 64 -3.86 -8.32 30.19
C ILE A 64 -4.83 -9.50 30.17
N ASP A 65 -6.07 -9.27 29.73
CA ASP A 65 -6.98 -10.37 29.38
C ASP A 65 -6.48 -11.06 28.11
N TYR A 66 -6.08 -12.34 28.24
CA TYR A 66 -5.49 -13.09 27.15
C TYR A 66 -6.47 -13.30 25.97
N SER A 67 -7.74 -13.55 26.26
CA SER A 67 -8.77 -13.79 25.24
C SER A 67 -9.02 -12.53 24.41
N LYS A 68 -9.15 -11.38 25.09
CA LYS A 68 -9.30 -10.07 24.43
C LYS A 68 -8.07 -9.70 23.60
N PHE A 69 -6.87 -9.95 24.12
CA PHE A 69 -5.63 -9.71 23.41
C PHE A 69 -5.50 -10.55 22.14
N LEU A 70 -5.82 -11.84 22.19
CA LEU A 70 -5.81 -12.71 21.01
C LEU A 70 -6.81 -12.23 19.95
N TYR A 71 -8.00 -11.79 20.36
CA TYR A 71 -8.99 -11.22 19.44
C TYR A 71 -8.46 -9.95 18.76
N GLN A 72 -7.94 -8.99 19.53
CA GLN A 72 -7.38 -7.75 19.00
C GLN A 72 -6.19 -8.01 18.07
N GLN A 73 -5.31 -8.94 18.44
CA GLN A 73 -4.17 -9.32 17.61
C GLN A 73 -4.63 -9.93 16.27
N LYS A 74 -5.63 -10.83 16.31
CA LYS A 74 -6.22 -11.41 15.09
C LYS A 74 -6.90 -10.34 14.24
N LYS A 75 -7.65 -9.40 14.84
CA LYS A 75 -8.28 -8.28 14.14
C LYS A 75 -7.25 -7.40 13.46
N ARG A 76 -6.21 -6.96 14.19
CA ARG A 76 -5.09 -6.18 13.64
C ARG A 76 -4.38 -6.93 12.52
N GLN A 77 -4.11 -8.22 12.67
CA GLN A 77 -3.49 -9.03 11.60
C GLN A 77 -4.38 -9.12 10.36
N LYS A 78 -5.70 -9.25 10.52
CA LYS A 78 -6.64 -9.25 9.39
C LYS A 78 -6.67 -7.89 8.70
N GLU A 79 -6.73 -6.80 9.46
CA GLU A 79 -6.68 -5.44 8.92
C GLU A 79 -5.37 -5.16 8.17
N LEU A 80 -4.22 -5.57 8.73
CA LEU A 80 -2.92 -5.44 8.06
C LEU A 80 -2.87 -6.25 6.76
N LYS A 81 -3.38 -7.49 6.77
CA LYS A 81 -3.46 -8.33 5.56
C LYS A 81 -4.44 -7.77 4.52
N ALA A 82 -5.53 -7.14 4.95
CA ALA A 82 -6.49 -6.49 4.06
C ALA A 82 -5.93 -5.20 3.45
N LYS A 83 -5.16 -4.43 4.22
CA LYS A 83 -4.47 -3.22 3.75
C LYS A 83 -3.26 -3.52 2.87
N GLN A 84 -2.71 -4.73 2.93
CA GLN A 84 -1.61 -5.13 2.08
C GLN A 84 -2.08 -5.20 0.63
N VAL A 85 -1.58 -4.27 -0.20
CA VAL A 85 -1.78 -4.30 -1.65
C VAL A 85 -1.19 -5.61 -2.18
N LYS A 86 -2.05 -6.45 -2.77
CA LYS A 86 -1.61 -7.67 -3.45
C LYS A 86 -1.18 -7.27 -4.84
N ILE A 87 0.12 -7.37 -5.10
CA ILE A 87 0.69 -7.21 -6.43
C ILE A 87 0.53 -8.57 -7.12
N GLU A 88 -0.36 -8.67 -8.09
CA GLU A 88 -0.54 -9.87 -8.88
C GLU A 88 0.33 -9.80 -10.14
N VAL A 89 0.65 -10.98 -10.70
CA VAL A 89 1.35 -11.07 -11.99
C VAL A 89 0.31 -11.39 -13.06
N LYS A 90 0.01 -10.42 -13.92
CA LYS A 90 -0.89 -10.57 -15.05
C LYS A 90 -0.11 -11.02 -16.27
N GLU A 91 -0.58 -12.07 -16.94
CA GLU A 91 0.10 -12.62 -18.11
C GLU A 91 -0.51 -12.09 -19.42
N ILE A 92 0.34 -11.68 -20.36
CA ILE A 92 -0.06 -11.25 -21.70
C ILE A 92 0.64 -12.14 -22.72
N ARG A 93 -0.15 -12.77 -23.58
CA ARG A 93 0.35 -13.71 -24.60
C ARG A 93 0.39 -13.08 -25.98
N PHE A 94 1.53 -13.18 -26.64
CA PHE A 94 1.74 -12.80 -28.03
C PHE A 94 1.96 -14.04 -28.92
N GLY A 95 1.58 -13.88 -30.19
CA GLY A 95 1.98 -14.80 -31.25
C GLY A 95 3.24 -14.29 -31.96
N PRO A 96 3.97 -15.15 -32.67
CA PRO A 96 5.14 -14.73 -33.46
C PRO A 96 4.75 -13.82 -34.64
N GLN A 97 3.49 -13.84 -35.07
CA GLN A 97 2.93 -13.01 -36.13
C GLN A 97 1.71 -12.24 -35.61
N THR A 98 1.89 -11.53 -34.49
CA THR A 98 0.82 -10.67 -33.94
C THR A 98 0.58 -9.48 -34.88
N ASP A 99 -0.69 -9.22 -35.18
CA ASP A 99 -1.15 -8.05 -35.95
C ASP A 99 -1.08 -6.76 -35.10
N GLU A 100 -1.01 -5.60 -35.76
CA GLU A 100 -0.93 -4.30 -35.09
C GLU A 100 -2.17 -4.00 -34.22
N HIS A 101 -3.36 -4.40 -34.65
CA HIS A 101 -4.57 -4.22 -33.86
C HIS A 101 -4.56 -5.05 -32.57
N ASP A 102 -4.15 -6.33 -32.67
CA ASP A 102 -3.99 -7.24 -31.51
C ASP A 102 -2.90 -6.74 -30.55
N TYR A 103 -1.81 -6.20 -31.10
CA TYR A 103 -0.75 -5.57 -30.31
C TYR A 103 -1.27 -4.37 -29.51
N ASN A 104 -1.95 -3.44 -30.16
CA ASN A 104 -2.47 -2.22 -29.53
C ASN A 104 -3.51 -2.54 -28.45
N PHE A 105 -4.36 -3.55 -28.68
CA PHE A 105 -5.29 -4.04 -27.67
C PHE A 105 -4.56 -4.54 -26.42
N LYS A 106 -3.54 -5.40 -26.58
CA LYS A 106 -2.74 -5.92 -25.47
C LYS A 106 -1.92 -4.85 -24.76
N LEU A 107 -1.40 -3.88 -25.52
CA LEU A 107 -0.69 -2.72 -24.96
C LEU A 107 -1.59 -1.92 -24.02
N LYS A 108 -2.85 -1.68 -24.41
CA LYS A 108 -3.82 -0.98 -23.54
C LYS A 108 -4.05 -1.73 -22.23
N HIS A 109 -4.25 -3.05 -22.28
CA HIS A 109 -4.43 -3.88 -21.08
C HIS A 109 -3.19 -3.87 -20.19
N ALA A 110 -2.00 -3.89 -20.78
CA ALA A 110 -0.76 -3.81 -20.03
C ALA A 110 -0.60 -2.47 -19.31
N LYS A 111 -1.00 -1.35 -19.94
CA LYS A 111 -1.03 -0.04 -19.30
C LYS A 111 -1.99 -0.01 -18.13
N GLU A 112 -3.18 -0.59 -18.28
CA GLU A 112 -4.16 -0.72 -17.19
C GLU A 112 -3.58 -1.53 -16.02
N PHE A 113 -3.02 -2.72 -16.26
CA PHE A 113 -2.41 -3.54 -15.21
C PHE A 113 -1.25 -2.85 -14.50
N LEU A 114 -0.37 -2.16 -15.23
CA LEU A 114 0.75 -1.43 -14.63
C LEU A 114 0.27 -0.22 -13.81
N THR A 115 -0.82 0.43 -14.24
CA THR A 115 -1.43 1.55 -13.51
C THR A 115 -2.10 1.08 -12.22
N ASP A 116 -2.73 -0.10 -12.25
CA ASP A 116 -3.32 -0.76 -11.08
C ASP A 116 -2.26 -1.27 -10.08
N GLY A 117 -0.98 -1.24 -10.46
CA GLY A 117 0.14 -1.66 -9.62
C GLY A 117 0.45 -3.16 -9.70
N ASP A 118 -0.10 -3.86 -10.69
CA ASP A 118 0.22 -5.25 -10.99
C ASP A 118 1.50 -5.36 -11.84
N LYS A 119 2.16 -6.51 -11.73
CA LYS A 119 3.28 -6.85 -12.61
C LYS A 119 2.76 -7.48 -13.89
N VAL A 120 3.37 -7.15 -15.02
CA VAL A 120 3.02 -7.74 -16.32
C VAL A 120 4.10 -8.72 -16.74
N LYS A 121 3.69 -9.95 -17.05
CA LYS A 121 4.51 -10.97 -17.70
C LYS A 121 4.04 -11.13 -19.13
N ALA A 122 4.76 -10.52 -20.07
CA ALA A 122 4.49 -10.68 -21.48
C ALA A 122 5.32 -11.85 -22.04
N TYR A 123 4.72 -12.69 -22.89
CA TYR A 123 5.45 -13.75 -23.55
C TYR A 123 4.98 -14.03 -24.97
N VAL A 124 5.92 -14.37 -25.84
CA VAL A 124 5.65 -14.89 -27.19
C VAL A 124 5.71 -16.41 -27.14
N PHE A 125 4.67 -17.08 -27.63
CA PHE A 125 4.63 -18.54 -27.69
C PHE A 125 5.00 -19.06 -29.09
N PHE A 126 6.10 -19.79 -29.20
CA PHE A 126 6.54 -20.41 -30.44
C PHE A 126 6.03 -21.85 -30.54
N ARG A 127 5.22 -22.13 -31.55
CA ARG A 127 4.75 -23.48 -31.90
C ARG A 127 5.52 -24.05 -33.10
N GLY A 128 6.15 -25.21 -32.93
CA GLY A 128 6.82 -25.93 -34.02
C GLY A 128 7.95 -25.11 -34.66
N ARG A 129 7.90 -24.94 -35.99
CA ARG A 129 8.91 -24.20 -36.78
C ARG A 129 8.93 -22.69 -36.53
N SER A 130 7.95 -22.14 -35.81
CA SER A 130 7.92 -20.70 -35.53
C SER A 130 9.04 -20.21 -34.61
N ILE A 131 9.79 -21.12 -33.97
CA ILE A 131 11.01 -20.77 -33.22
C ILE A 131 12.08 -20.10 -34.09
N LEU A 132 12.03 -20.29 -35.41
CA LEU A 132 12.89 -19.58 -36.36
C LEU A 132 12.66 -18.07 -36.33
N PHE A 133 11.47 -17.61 -35.93
CA PHE A 133 11.11 -16.21 -35.78
C PHE A 133 11.40 -15.68 -34.36
N LYS A 134 12.34 -16.28 -33.63
CA LYS A 134 12.73 -15.83 -32.29
C LYS A 134 13.13 -14.35 -32.26
N GLU A 135 13.84 -13.88 -33.29
CA GLU A 135 14.31 -12.49 -33.40
C GLU A 135 13.14 -11.52 -33.56
N GLN A 136 12.13 -11.89 -34.35
CA GLN A 136 10.90 -11.09 -34.47
C GLN A 136 10.13 -11.03 -33.14
N GLY A 137 10.07 -12.15 -32.42
CA GLY A 137 9.48 -12.18 -31.08
C GLY A 137 10.23 -11.30 -30.07
N GLU A 138 11.56 -11.28 -30.14
CA GLU A 138 12.39 -10.42 -29.30
C GLU A 138 12.15 -8.93 -29.59
N VAL A 139 12.17 -8.55 -30.87
CA VAL A 139 11.87 -7.17 -31.30
C VAL A 139 10.47 -6.75 -30.87
N LEU A 140 9.47 -7.64 -30.96
CA LEU A 140 8.11 -7.36 -30.50
C LEU A 140 8.07 -7.08 -28.98
N LEU A 141 8.74 -7.89 -28.18
CA LEU A 141 8.77 -7.70 -26.72
C LEU A 141 9.56 -6.47 -26.30
N LEU A 142 10.64 -6.13 -27.01
CA LEU A 142 11.40 -4.89 -26.79
C LEU A 142 10.59 -3.65 -27.17
N ARG A 143 9.88 -3.69 -28.30
CA ARG A 143 8.94 -2.63 -28.68
C ARG A 143 7.86 -2.45 -27.61
N PHE A 144 7.28 -3.56 -27.14
CA PHE A 144 6.29 -3.56 -26.08
C PHE A 144 6.80 -2.97 -24.76
N ALA A 145 8.05 -3.27 -24.39
CA ALA A 145 8.69 -2.67 -23.24
C ALA A 145 8.90 -1.17 -23.40
N SER A 146 9.31 -0.72 -24.59
CA SER A 146 9.54 0.69 -24.90
C SER A 146 8.24 1.50 -24.86
N ASP A 147 7.17 0.98 -25.46
CA ASP A 147 5.84 1.61 -25.45
C ASP A 147 5.20 1.68 -24.04
N LEU A 148 5.72 0.89 -23.09
CA LEU A 148 5.31 0.85 -21.69
C LEU A 148 6.32 1.53 -20.74
N GLU A 149 7.36 2.16 -21.26
CA GLU A 149 8.41 2.76 -20.44
C GLU A 149 7.86 3.81 -19.48
N ASP A 150 6.84 4.57 -19.87
CA ASP A 150 6.21 5.58 -18.99
C ASP A 150 5.50 4.97 -17.77
N TYR A 151 4.96 3.76 -17.91
CA TYR A 151 4.12 3.09 -16.90
C TYR A 151 4.89 2.04 -16.09
N GLY A 152 5.92 1.46 -16.68
CA GLY A 152 6.61 0.28 -16.14
C GLY A 152 8.13 0.35 -16.29
N LYS A 153 8.81 -0.43 -15.47
CA LYS A 153 10.24 -0.68 -15.57
C LYS A 153 10.46 -2.15 -15.89
N VAL A 154 11.26 -2.41 -16.91
CA VAL A 154 11.69 -3.78 -17.25
C VAL A 154 12.53 -4.35 -16.11
N GLU A 155 12.11 -5.48 -15.53
CA GLU A 155 12.89 -6.19 -14.50
C GLU A 155 13.96 -7.06 -15.14
N GLN A 156 13.65 -7.67 -16.29
CA GLN A 156 14.52 -8.60 -16.99
C GLN A 156 14.31 -8.45 -18.50
N MET A 157 15.41 -8.43 -19.26
CA MET A 157 15.37 -8.46 -20.73
C MET A 157 14.70 -9.74 -21.24
N PRO A 158 14.20 -9.76 -22.50
CA PRO A 158 13.57 -10.96 -23.06
C PRO A 158 14.49 -12.19 -23.00
N VAL A 159 14.03 -13.26 -22.33
CA VAL A 159 14.75 -14.54 -22.26
C VAL A 159 13.91 -15.65 -22.87
N LEU A 160 14.55 -16.53 -23.64
CA LEU A 160 13.92 -17.72 -24.20
C LEU A 160 13.90 -18.85 -23.16
N GLU A 161 12.72 -19.16 -22.64
CA GLU A 161 12.45 -20.31 -21.78
C GLU A 161 11.69 -21.40 -22.56
N GLY A 162 12.45 -22.34 -23.12
CA GLY A 162 11.91 -23.46 -23.89
C GLY A 162 11.20 -23.02 -25.17
N LYS A 163 9.86 -23.05 -25.17
CA LYS A 163 9.01 -22.65 -26.32
C LYS A 163 8.43 -21.23 -26.16
N ARG A 164 8.82 -20.50 -25.12
CA ARG A 164 8.32 -19.15 -24.83
C ARG A 164 9.48 -18.19 -24.69
N MET A 165 9.34 -17.00 -25.25
CA MET A 165 10.21 -15.88 -24.90
C MET A 165 9.44 -14.95 -23.99
N ILE A 166 10.02 -14.58 -22.85
CA ILE A 166 9.32 -13.95 -21.74
C ILE A 166 10.03 -12.66 -21.35
N ILE A 167 9.26 -11.63 -21.01
CA ILE A 167 9.73 -10.39 -20.41
C ILE A 167 8.85 -10.04 -19.19
N PHE A 168 9.47 -9.50 -18.15
CA PHE A 168 8.78 -9.03 -16.94
C PHE A 168 8.89 -7.51 -16.84
N ILE A 169 7.74 -6.87 -16.65
CA ILE A 169 7.61 -5.43 -16.49
C ILE A 169 6.95 -5.18 -15.14
N ALA A 170 7.66 -4.50 -14.25
CA ALA A 170 7.13 -4.05 -12.98
C ALA A 170 6.50 -2.65 -13.13
N PRO A 171 5.44 -2.34 -12.39
CA PRO A 171 4.86 -1.00 -12.41
C PRO A 171 5.87 0.00 -11.86
N LYS A 172 6.02 1.15 -12.54
CA LYS A 172 6.71 2.28 -11.93
C LYS A 172 5.82 2.74 -10.77
N LYS A 173 6.43 2.99 -9.61
CA LYS A 173 5.71 3.59 -8.47
C LYS A 173 5.19 4.97 -8.92
N THR A 174 3.96 5.03 -9.40
CA THR A 174 3.24 6.28 -9.49
C THR A 174 2.98 6.75 -8.05
N PRO A 175 3.24 8.02 -7.71
CA PRO A 175 2.69 8.59 -6.49
C PRO A 175 1.18 8.52 -6.66
N VAL A 176 0.53 7.69 -5.83
CA VAL A 176 -0.92 7.51 -5.85
C VAL A 176 -1.56 8.88 -5.64
N THR A 177 -1.98 9.54 -6.72
CA THR A 177 -2.85 10.70 -6.67
C THR A 177 -4.20 10.20 -6.17
N LYS A 178 -4.38 10.23 -4.86
CA LYS A 178 -5.68 10.19 -4.23
C LYS A 178 -6.50 11.34 -4.83
N LYS A 179 -7.47 11.00 -5.67
CA LYS A 179 -8.60 11.88 -5.97
C LYS A 179 -9.46 11.89 -4.71
N SER A 180 -9.11 12.76 -3.76
CA SER A 180 -10.00 13.12 -2.66
C SER A 180 -10.90 14.25 -3.16
N GLU A 181 -12.17 13.91 -3.30
CA GLU A 181 -13.28 14.85 -3.29
C GLU A 181 -13.25 15.62 -1.96
N GLU A 182 -12.91 16.90 -2.00
CA GLU A 182 -13.22 17.84 -0.93
C GLU A 182 -13.79 19.10 -1.58
N SER A 183 -15.11 19.09 -1.72
CA SER A 183 -15.94 20.29 -1.78
C SER A 183 -15.62 21.15 -0.57
N SER A 184 -15.19 22.37 -0.83
CA SER A 184 -14.95 23.43 0.13
C SER A 184 -16.18 23.70 1.01
N GLU A 185 -16.19 23.12 2.21
CA GLU A 185 -16.91 23.65 3.37
C GLU A 185 -16.03 24.73 4.02
N GLU A 186 -16.18 25.98 3.60
CA GLU A 186 -15.68 27.14 4.34
C GLU A 186 -16.85 28.07 4.69
N ILE A 187 -17.54 27.79 5.79
CA ILE A 187 -18.21 28.84 6.60
C ILE A 187 -18.10 28.44 8.07
N THR A 188 -17.11 28.95 8.79
CA THR A 188 -17.24 29.38 10.20
C THR A 188 -15.93 30.03 10.67
N ALA A 189 -15.87 31.36 10.59
CA ALA A 189 -15.09 32.16 11.54
C ALA A 189 -15.53 33.63 11.44
N ILE A 190 -16.40 34.03 12.35
CA ILE A 190 -16.58 35.43 12.73
C ILE A 190 -15.33 35.87 13.48
N PRO A 191 -14.83 37.09 13.27
CA PRO A 191 -14.28 37.85 14.38
C PRO A 191 -14.92 39.24 14.53
N GLU A 192 -15.12 39.57 15.79
CA GLU A 192 -15.78 40.75 16.33
C GLU A 192 -14.83 41.97 16.38
N LYS A 193 -15.33 43.11 15.89
CA LYS A 193 -15.02 44.54 16.16
C LYS A 193 -13.68 44.94 16.82
N ALA A 194 -12.97 45.92 16.24
CA ALA A 194 -13.14 47.36 16.58
C ALA A 194 -12.06 48.31 16.00
N LYS A 195 -12.54 49.38 15.34
CA LYS A 195 -12.05 50.78 15.27
C LYS A 195 -10.73 51.13 14.55
N ALA A 196 -10.85 51.77 13.38
CA ALA A 196 -10.61 53.22 13.18
C ALA A 196 -10.89 53.63 11.70
N ALA A 197 -11.63 54.71 11.48
CA ALA A 197 -12.02 55.25 10.16
C ALA A 197 -11.03 56.35 9.68
N PRO A 198 -11.28 57.07 8.56
CA PRO A 198 -11.05 56.65 7.18
C PRO A 198 -10.14 57.66 6.41
N LYS A 199 -9.57 57.28 5.25
CA LYS A 199 -9.09 58.26 4.26
C LYS A 199 -9.52 57.88 2.84
N ILE A 200 -10.43 58.71 2.33
CA ILE A 200 -11.02 58.73 0.98
C ILE A 200 -9.96 59.20 -0.02
N LYS A 201 -9.88 58.58 -1.20
CA LYS A 201 -9.27 59.16 -2.40
C LYS A 201 -10.19 58.95 -3.61
N ALA A 202 -10.20 59.97 -4.45
CA ALA A 202 -11.24 60.40 -5.39
C ALA A 202 -11.57 59.44 -6.55
N PRO A 203 -12.78 59.55 -7.13
CA PRO A 203 -13.19 58.75 -8.28
C PRO A 203 -12.46 59.22 -9.55
N LYS A 204 -12.01 58.27 -10.37
CA LYS A 204 -11.52 58.55 -11.73
C LYS A 204 -12.72 58.53 -12.69
N GLU A 205 -12.89 59.62 -13.44
CA GLU A 205 -13.92 59.79 -14.47
C GLU A 205 -13.73 58.78 -15.62
N TYR A 206 -14.85 58.24 -16.11
CA TYR A 206 -14.93 57.32 -17.25
C TYR A 206 -15.36 58.13 -18.48
N THR A 207 -14.50 58.27 -19.48
CA THR A 207 -14.88 58.79 -20.80
C THR A 207 -15.23 57.61 -21.70
N GLY A 208 -16.52 57.35 -21.89
CA GLY A 208 -17.00 56.31 -22.81
C GLY A 208 -16.78 56.69 -24.29
N PRO A 209 -16.62 55.71 -25.20
CA PRO A 209 -16.58 55.98 -26.63
C PRO A 209 -17.96 56.35 -27.18
N LYS A 210 -17.97 57.41 -27.99
CA LYS A 210 -19.11 58.04 -28.67
C LYS A 210 -19.62 57.14 -29.80
N VAL A 211 -20.93 56.87 -29.85
CA VAL A 211 -21.62 56.25 -31.00
C VAL A 211 -22.09 57.36 -31.95
N GLU A 212 -21.64 57.32 -33.19
CA GLU A 212 -22.13 58.17 -34.29
C GLU A 212 -22.78 57.28 -35.36
N GLY A 213 -24.02 57.57 -35.71
CA GLY A 213 -24.71 56.99 -36.87
C GLY A 213 -26.20 56.71 -36.68
N GLU A 214 -27.00 57.69 -36.23
CA GLU A 214 -28.40 57.78 -36.64
C GLU A 214 -28.44 58.57 -37.96
N ASP A 215 -29.09 58.02 -38.99
CA ASP A 215 -29.68 58.83 -40.05
C ASP A 215 -31.03 58.18 -40.43
N PHE A 216 -32.09 58.87 -39.97
CA PHE A 216 -33.44 59.05 -40.54
C PHE A 216 -34.20 57.88 -41.19
#